data_AF-N2J851-F1
#
_entry.id   AF-N2J851-F1
#
_cell.length_a   1.000
_cell.length_b   1.000
_cell.length_c   1.000
_cell.angle_alpha   90.00
_cell.angle_beta   90.00
_cell.angle_gamma   90.00
#
_symmetry.space_group_name_H-M   'P 1'
#
loop_
_entity.id
_entity.type
_entity.pdbx_description
1 polymer ?
#
loop_
_entity_poly.entity_id
_entity_poly.type
_entity_poly.pdbx_seq_one_letter_code
_entity_poly.pdbx_strand_id
1 'polypeptide(L)'
;MVKQAKGFTLIELMVTLAVMSILLMAGVPLTQGWLNSAHQRDAASVLQQGIARAKAMALRNPAGVVGADKPAALLCLNDTSLVLAQPVAGQSAFNCGQVGNAQVVWSSALPKQVTIESDNKSFQCVALDNRALPFQSSPSGLDCATVDLAVKAGREDALPITII
;
A
#
# COMPACT_ATOMS: atom_id res chain seq x y z
N MET A 1 66.14 -9.23 -8.76
CA MET A 1 65.44 -10.22 -7.91
C MET A 1 64.03 -10.40 -8.44
N VAL A 2 63.72 -11.54 -9.06
CA VAL A 2 62.36 -11.86 -9.53
C VAL A 2 61.59 -12.45 -8.34
N LYS A 3 60.47 -11.82 -7.96
CA LYS A 3 59.62 -12.29 -6.85
C LYS A 3 58.79 -13.47 -7.37
N GLN A 4 59.01 -14.67 -6.84
CA GLN A 4 58.21 -15.85 -7.16
C GLN A 4 56.74 -15.63 -6.77
N ALA A 5 55.82 -15.79 -7.73
CA ALA A 5 54.40 -15.74 -7.46
C ALA A 5 53.99 -17.01 -6.68
N LYS A 6 53.37 -16.83 -5.51
CA LYS A 6 52.80 -17.95 -4.75
C LYS A 6 51.46 -18.34 -5.37
N GLY A 7 51.33 -19.60 -5.79
CA GLY A 7 50.07 -20.18 -6.26
C GLY A 7 49.19 -20.67 -5.10
N PHE A 8 47.88 -20.76 -5.33
CA PHE A 8 46.92 -21.36 -4.41
C PHE A 8 46.92 -22.89 -4.54
N THR A 9 46.75 -23.59 -3.43
CA THR A 9 46.60 -25.06 -3.46
C THR A 9 45.19 -25.44 -3.92
N LEU A 10 45.04 -26.62 -4.53
CA LEU A 10 43.75 -27.11 -5.01
C LEU A 10 42.73 -27.27 -3.86
N ILE A 11 43.21 -27.69 -2.67
CA ILE A 11 42.38 -27.82 -1.48
C ILE A 11 41.91 -26.45 -0.95
N GLU A 12 42.74 -25.42 -1.01
CA GLU A 12 42.38 -24.06 -0.58
C GLU A 12 41.28 -23.45 -1.48
N LEU A 13 41.34 -23.71 -2.79
CA LEU A 13 40.27 -23.33 -3.72
C LEU A 13 38.96 -24.06 -3.39
N MET A 14 39.02 -25.36 -3.12
CA MET A 14 37.83 -26.14 -2.76
C MET A 14 37.18 -25.64 -1.46
N VAL A 15 37.97 -25.36 -0.43
CA VAL A 15 37.46 -24.86 0.85
C VAL A 15 36.86 -23.46 0.69
N THR A 16 37.52 -22.55 -0.03
CA THR A 16 36.99 -21.19 -0.25
C THR A 16 35.69 -21.20 -1.05
N LEU A 17 35.58 -22.02 -2.09
CA LEU A 17 34.32 -22.20 -2.84
C LEU A 17 33.22 -22.83 -1.98
N ALA A 18 33.55 -23.78 -1.11
CA ALA A 18 32.60 -24.37 -0.18
C ALA A 18 32.09 -23.36 0.86
N VAL A 19 32.97 -22.53 1.41
CA VAL A 19 32.57 -21.46 2.34
C VAL A 19 31.74 -20.40 1.61
N MET A 20 32.15 -19.99 0.41
CA MET A 20 31.42 -19.03 -0.41
C MET A 20 30.00 -19.52 -0.73
N SER A 21 29.83 -20.79 -1.09
CA SER A 21 28.51 -21.34 -1.41
C SER A 21 27.58 -21.35 -0.18
N ILE A 22 28.10 -21.72 1.00
CA ILE A 22 27.35 -21.65 2.26
C ILE A 22 26.91 -20.21 2.55
N LEU A 23 27.82 -19.24 2.40
CA LEU A 23 27.51 -17.83 2.64
C LEU A 23 26.46 -17.28 1.66
N LEU A 24 26.54 -17.64 0.38
CA LEU A 24 25.55 -17.23 -0.62
C LEU A 24 24.16 -17.81 -0.30
N MET A 25 24.08 -19.07 0.11
CA MET A 25 22.81 -19.69 0.50
C MET A 25 22.21 -19.03 1.76
N ALA A 26 23.04 -18.62 2.72
CA ALA A 26 22.60 -17.94 3.92
C ALA A 26 22.20 -16.47 3.67
N GLY A 27 22.80 -15.80 2.68
CA GLY A 27 22.56 -14.37 2.41
C GLY A 27 21.22 -14.05 1.76
N VAL A 28 20.67 -14.95 0.94
CA VAL A 28 19.40 -14.74 0.21
C VAL A 28 18.18 -14.57 1.13
N PRO A 29 17.91 -15.42 2.14
CA PRO A 29 16.72 -15.25 2.97
C PRO A 29 16.75 -13.96 3.81
N LEU A 30 17.93 -13.47 4.18
CA LEU A 30 18.08 -12.24 4.94
C LEU A 30 17.64 -11.01 4.14
N THR A 31 18.01 -10.93 2.86
CA THR A 31 17.64 -9.80 2.00
C THR A 31 16.16 -9.79 1.66
N GLN A 32 15.53 -10.97 1.53
CA GLN A 32 14.09 -11.08 1.28
C GLN A 32 13.24 -10.55 2.45
N GLY A 33 13.60 -10.88 3.70
CA GLY A 33 12.89 -10.35 4.86
C GLY A 33 12.94 -8.82 4.93
N TRP A 34 14.14 -8.25 4.76
CA TRP A 34 14.33 -6.80 4.78
C TRP A 34 13.54 -6.08 3.67
N LEU A 35 13.51 -6.65 2.45
CA LEU A 35 12.71 -6.11 1.35
C LEU A 35 11.20 -6.15 1.65
N ASN A 36 10.69 -7.24 2.23
CA ASN A 36 9.29 -7.35 2.61
C ASN A 36 8.92 -6.28 3.64
N SER A 37 9.72 -6.11 4.71
CA SER A 37 9.45 -5.09 5.73
C SER A 37 9.53 -3.68 5.15
N ALA A 38 10.45 -3.42 4.21
CA ALA A 38 10.55 -2.13 3.52
C ALA A 38 9.30 -1.84 2.69
N HIS A 39 8.87 -2.78 1.85
CA HIS A 39 7.64 -2.65 1.07
C HIS A 39 6.39 -2.49 1.95
N GLN A 40 6.31 -3.19 3.07
CA GLN A 40 5.21 -3.07 4.01
C GLN A 40 5.13 -1.68 4.62
N ARG A 41 6.27 -1.12 5.06
CA ARG A 41 6.35 0.24 5.63
C ARG A 41 6.06 1.32 4.59
N ASP A 42 6.54 1.13 3.36
CA ASP A 42 6.26 2.04 2.26
C ASP A 42 4.76 2.05 1.93
N ALA A 43 4.13 0.88 1.81
CA ALA A 43 2.68 0.78 1.59
C ALA A 43 1.87 1.40 2.74
N ALA A 44 2.27 1.15 3.99
CA ALA A 44 1.65 1.76 5.17
C ALA A 44 1.77 3.30 5.12
N SER A 45 2.94 3.83 4.79
CA SER A 45 3.16 5.28 4.65
C SER A 45 2.28 5.88 3.54
N VAL A 46 2.22 5.24 2.37
CA VAL A 46 1.37 5.70 1.25
C VAL A 46 -0.11 5.66 1.64
N LEU A 47 -0.57 4.61 2.32
CA LEU A 47 -1.94 4.51 2.83
C LEU A 47 -2.26 5.62 3.85
N GLN A 48 -1.39 5.83 4.83
CA GLN A 48 -1.56 6.88 5.83
C GLN A 48 -1.62 8.27 5.17
N GLN A 49 -0.75 8.53 4.19
CA GLN A 49 -0.78 9.76 3.41
C GLN A 49 -2.09 9.90 2.63
N GLY A 50 -2.56 8.83 1.97
CA GLY A 50 -3.82 8.81 1.23
C GLY A 50 -5.02 9.09 2.14
N ILE A 51 -5.09 8.43 3.29
CA ILE A 51 -6.17 8.61 4.29
C ILE A 51 -6.13 10.03 4.87
N ALA A 52 -4.96 10.54 5.24
CA ALA A 52 -4.83 11.90 5.78
C ALA A 52 -5.28 12.95 4.74
N ARG A 53 -4.90 12.77 3.48
CA ARG A 53 -5.35 13.63 2.37
C ARG A 53 -6.86 13.50 2.17
N ALA A 54 -7.41 12.29 2.18
CA ALA A 54 -8.84 12.04 2.05
C ALA A 54 -9.63 12.72 3.16
N LYS A 55 -9.19 12.60 4.43
CA LYS A 55 -9.79 13.30 5.58
C LYS A 55 -9.78 14.81 5.39
N ALA A 56 -8.63 15.39 5.04
CA ALA A 56 -8.52 16.84 4.80
C ALA A 56 -9.44 17.30 3.65
N MET A 57 -9.56 16.50 2.60
CA MET A 57 -10.45 16.75 1.47
C MET A 57 -11.93 16.67 1.87
N ALA A 58 -12.30 15.64 2.62
CA ALA A 58 -13.65 15.43 3.11
C ALA A 58 -14.13 16.58 4.01
N LEU A 59 -13.26 17.06 4.90
CA LEU A 59 -13.55 18.21 5.78
C LEU A 59 -13.65 19.53 5.02
N ARG A 60 -12.84 19.72 3.97
CA ARG A 60 -12.95 20.90 3.09
C ARG A 60 -14.24 20.90 2.28
N ASN A 61 -14.76 19.71 1.98
CA ASN A 61 -16.03 19.48 1.28
C ASN A 61 -16.27 20.44 0.09
N PRO A 62 -15.35 20.55 -0.88
CA PRO A 62 -15.43 21.56 -1.94
C PRO A 62 -16.67 21.40 -2.84
N ALA A 63 -17.22 20.19 -2.93
CA ALA A 63 -18.43 19.91 -3.71
C ALA A 63 -19.74 20.17 -2.96
N GLY A 64 -19.67 20.57 -1.68
CA GLY A 64 -20.85 20.85 -0.86
C GLY A 64 -21.72 19.62 -0.59
N VAL A 65 -21.11 18.45 -0.39
CA VAL A 65 -21.83 17.21 -0.07
C VAL A 65 -22.52 17.35 1.30
N VAL A 66 -23.80 16.98 1.34
CA VAL A 66 -24.63 17.01 2.56
C VAL A 66 -25.17 15.60 2.84
N GLY A 67 -25.08 15.19 4.11
CA GLY A 67 -25.53 13.89 4.60
C GLY A 67 -24.36 12.95 4.91
N ALA A 68 -24.65 11.91 5.70
CA ALA A 68 -23.67 10.89 6.10
C ALA A 68 -23.54 9.75 5.08
N ASP A 69 -24.46 9.65 4.12
CA ASP A 69 -24.56 8.54 3.16
C ASP A 69 -23.94 8.87 1.79
N LYS A 70 -23.19 9.97 1.70
CA LYS A 70 -22.60 10.46 0.45
C LYS A 70 -21.10 10.73 0.63
N PRO A 71 -20.25 10.27 -0.30
CA PRO A 71 -18.82 10.44 -0.17
C PRO A 71 -18.42 11.87 -0.53
N ALA A 72 -17.87 12.60 0.46
CA ALA A 72 -17.20 13.89 0.25
C ALA A 72 -15.76 13.71 -0.25
N ALA A 73 -15.12 12.57 0.08
CA ALA A 73 -13.87 12.12 -0.49
C ALA A 73 -13.86 10.60 -0.66
N LEU A 74 -13.16 10.11 -1.68
CA LEU A 74 -13.07 8.69 -1.97
C LEU A 74 -11.62 8.31 -2.31
N LEU A 75 -11.06 7.39 -1.54
CA LEU A 75 -9.76 6.79 -1.78
C LEU A 75 -9.97 5.38 -2.32
N CYS A 76 -9.61 5.13 -3.57
CA CYS A 76 -9.81 3.85 -4.25
C CYS A 76 -8.48 3.16 -4.52
N LEU A 77 -8.48 1.83 -4.45
CA LEU A 77 -7.44 1.00 -5.01
C LEU A 77 -7.79 0.70 -6.47
N ASN A 78 -6.89 1.04 -7.39
CA ASN A 78 -6.98 0.70 -8.81
C ASN A 78 -5.74 -0.13 -9.19
N ASP A 79 -5.92 -1.44 -9.33
CA ASP A 79 -4.88 -2.47 -9.53
C ASP A 79 -3.74 -2.41 -8.50
N THR A 80 -2.82 -1.46 -8.68
CA THR A 80 -1.62 -1.25 -7.85
C THR A 80 -1.44 0.21 -7.43
N SER A 81 -2.40 1.09 -7.69
CA SER A 81 -2.32 2.50 -7.36
C SER A 81 -3.48 2.93 -6.48
N LEU A 82 -3.18 3.70 -5.45
CA LEU A 82 -4.19 4.40 -4.66
C LEU A 82 -4.52 5.71 -5.34
N VAL A 83 -5.81 5.97 -5.53
CA VAL A 83 -6.33 7.16 -6.19
C VAL A 83 -7.31 7.85 -5.25
N LEU A 84 -6.97 9.08 -4.86
CA LEU A 84 -7.87 9.98 -4.16
C LEU A 84 -8.63 10.81 -5.19
N ALA A 85 -9.94 10.65 -5.22
CA ALA A 85 -10.82 11.40 -6.07
C ALA A 85 -11.81 12.23 -5.23
N GLN A 86 -12.28 13.31 -5.83
CA GLN A 86 -13.32 14.15 -5.27
C GLN A 86 -14.58 14.14 -6.14
N PRO A 87 -15.77 14.24 -5.53
CA PRO A 87 -17.00 14.46 -6.28
C PRO A 87 -16.95 15.84 -6.95
N VAL A 88 -17.57 15.94 -8.12
CA VAL A 88 -17.84 17.21 -8.81
C VAL A 88 -19.25 17.67 -8.46
N ALA A 89 -19.46 18.99 -8.31
CA ALA A 89 -20.75 19.54 -7.95
C ALA A 89 -21.85 19.08 -8.93
N GLY A 90 -22.96 18.56 -8.40
CA GLY A 90 -24.07 18.04 -9.20
C GLY A 90 -23.97 16.56 -9.60
N GLN A 91 -22.90 15.83 -9.23
CA GLN A 91 -22.87 14.37 -9.38
C GLN A 91 -23.72 13.68 -8.30
N SER A 92 -24.60 12.78 -8.75
CA SER A 92 -25.52 12.01 -7.89
C SER A 92 -24.92 10.68 -7.41
N ALA A 93 -23.92 10.14 -8.11
CA ALA A 93 -23.22 8.90 -7.75
C ALA A 93 -21.70 9.08 -7.91
N PHE A 94 -20.95 8.75 -6.87
CA PHE A 94 -19.49 8.83 -6.85
C PHE A 94 -18.93 7.58 -6.16
N ASN A 95 -18.23 6.73 -6.94
CA ASN A 95 -17.70 5.43 -6.49
C ASN A 95 -16.41 5.07 -7.26
N CYS A 96 -15.74 3.99 -6.84
CA CYS A 96 -14.45 3.60 -7.42
C CYS A 96 -14.50 3.16 -8.88
N GLY A 97 -15.63 2.64 -9.35
CA GLY A 97 -15.86 2.33 -10.77
C GLY A 97 -16.10 3.56 -11.64
N GLN A 98 -16.26 4.75 -11.03
CA GLN A 98 -16.53 6.02 -11.71
C GLN A 98 -15.37 7.02 -11.55
N VAL A 99 -14.23 6.61 -10.98
CA VAL A 99 -13.07 7.51 -10.73
C VAL A 99 -12.52 8.12 -12.02
N GLY A 100 -12.67 7.45 -13.17
CA GLY A 100 -12.29 8.01 -14.47
C GLY A 100 -13.08 9.27 -14.88
N ASN A 101 -14.25 9.50 -14.28
CA ASN A 101 -15.10 10.68 -14.49
C ASN A 101 -15.03 11.68 -13.33
N ALA A 102 -14.16 11.44 -12.35
CA ALA A 102 -13.99 12.26 -11.17
C ALA A 102 -12.72 13.10 -11.24
N GLN A 103 -12.65 14.16 -10.44
CA GLN A 103 -11.43 14.92 -10.33
C GLN A 103 -10.46 14.18 -9.40
N VAL A 104 -9.39 13.62 -9.99
CA VAL A 104 -8.30 13.00 -9.24
C VAL A 104 -7.47 14.10 -8.57
N VAL A 105 -7.43 14.06 -7.24
CA VAL A 105 -6.70 15.04 -6.41
C VAL A 105 -5.29 14.54 -6.10
N TRP A 106 -5.14 13.23 -5.93
CA TRP A 106 -3.85 12.61 -5.66
C TRP A 106 -3.85 11.15 -6.10
N SER A 107 -2.68 10.66 -6.48
CA SER A 107 -2.46 9.25 -6.74
C SER A 107 -1.06 8.84 -6.30
N SER A 108 -0.89 7.59 -5.89
CA SER A 108 0.40 6.98 -5.64
C SER A 108 0.37 5.49 -5.95
N ALA A 109 1.45 4.99 -6.53
CA ALA A 109 1.67 3.56 -6.68
C ALA A 109 1.91 2.92 -5.29
N LEU A 110 1.41 1.70 -5.14
CA LEU A 110 1.76 0.81 -4.05
C LEU A 110 2.94 -0.06 -4.46
N PRO A 111 3.84 -0.38 -3.51
CA PRO A 111 4.91 -1.34 -3.77
C PRO A 111 4.33 -2.72 -4.11
N LYS A 112 5.09 -3.47 -4.91
CA LYS A 112 4.73 -4.84 -5.28
C LYS A 112 4.75 -5.75 -4.03
N GLN A 113 4.01 -6.86 -4.07
CA GLN A 113 4.02 -7.91 -3.05
C GLN A 113 3.44 -7.50 -1.68
N VAL A 114 2.59 -6.46 -1.65
CA VAL A 114 1.83 -6.08 -0.46
C VAL A 114 0.35 -6.38 -0.68
N THR A 115 -0.27 -7.02 0.32
CA THR A 115 -1.72 -7.20 0.39
C THR A 115 -2.27 -6.28 1.46
N ILE A 116 -3.37 -5.60 1.15
CA ILE A 116 -4.07 -4.75 2.11
C ILE A 116 -5.42 -5.39 2.36
N GLU A 117 -5.73 -5.60 3.63
CA GLU A 117 -7.00 -6.18 4.06
C GLU A 117 -7.75 -5.23 4.99
N SER A 118 -9.07 -5.29 4.94
CA SER A 118 -9.97 -4.67 5.90
C SER A 118 -10.91 -5.78 6.37
N ASP A 119 -10.95 -6.07 7.66
CA ASP A 119 -11.78 -7.15 8.22
C ASP A 119 -11.62 -8.50 7.50
N ASN A 120 -10.38 -8.91 7.24
CA ASN A 120 -10.02 -10.11 6.46
C ASN A 120 -10.53 -10.15 5.01
N LYS A 121 -11.04 -9.05 4.47
CA LYS A 121 -11.40 -8.89 3.05
C LYS A 121 -10.36 -8.05 2.34
N SER A 122 -10.15 -8.31 1.04
CA SER A 122 -9.27 -7.49 0.21
C SER A 122 -9.75 -6.04 0.19
N PHE A 123 -8.86 -5.11 0.54
CA PHE A 123 -9.15 -3.69 0.53
C PHE A 123 -9.46 -3.20 -0.89
N GLN A 124 -10.52 -2.41 -1.02
CA GLN A 124 -10.92 -1.79 -2.29
C GLN A 124 -10.96 -0.27 -2.21
N CYS A 125 -11.47 0.29 -1.10
CA CYS A 125 -11.63 1.73 -0.95
C CYS A 125 -11.83 2.19 0.50
N VAL A 126 -11.69 3.49 0.71
CA VAL A 126 -12.18 4.23 1.88
C VAL A 126 -13.06 5.37 1.37
N ALA A 127 -14.32 5.41 1.80
CA ALA A 127 -15.25 6.48 1.52
C ALA A 127 -15.49 7.30 2.79
N LEU A 128 -15.32 8.62 2.70
CA LEU A 128 -15.49 9.52 3.84
C LEU A 128 -16.64 10.49 3.60
N ASP A 129 -17.51 10.67 4.59
CA ASP A 129 -18.56 11.70 4.58
C ASP A 129 -17.98 13.11 4.80
N ASN A 130 -18.82 14.14 4.81
CA ASN A 130 -18.37 15.52 5.04
C ASN A 130 -17.87 15.80 6.47
N ARG A 131 -17.95 14.82 7.37
CA ARG A 131 -17.38 14.85 8.74
C ARG A 131 -16.09 14.03 8.83
N ALA A 132 -15.58 13.55 7.69
CA ALA A 132 -14.43 12.65 7.58
C ALA A 132 -14.61 11.32 8.33
N LEU A 133 -15.85 10.87 8.50
CA LEU A 133 -16.14 9.56 9.05
C LEU A 133 -16.27 8.54 7.92
N PRO A 134 -15.68 7.35 8.09
CA PRO A 134 -15.83 6.31 7.11
C PRO A 134 -17.25 5.74 7.17
N PHE A 135 -17.82 5.48 6.00
CA PHE A 135 -19.13 4.85 5.87
C PHE A 135 -19.11 3.84 4.72
N GLN A 136 -20.06 2.91 4.75
CA GLN A 136 -20.23 1.93 3.68
C GLN A 136 -20.87 2.62 2.47
N SER A 137 -20.06 3.05 1.50
CA SER A 137 -20.59 3.60 0.25
C SER A 137 -21.05 2.44 -0.65
N SER A 138 -22.33 2.04 -0.54
CA SER A 138 -22.90 1.01 -1.39
C SER A 138 -23.90 1.57 -2.41
N PRO A 139 -23.43 1.98 -3.61
CA PRO A 139 -24.29 2.03 -4.79
C PRO A 139 -23.89 1.02 -5.89
N SER A 140 -22.77 0.29 -5.73
CA SER A 140 -22.20 -0.54 -6.81
C SER A 140 -21.51 -1.83 -6.37
N GLY A 141 -21.78 -2.34 -5.16
CA GLY A 141 -21.24 -3.62 -4.69
C GLY A 141 -19.76 -3.64 -4.30
N LEU A 142 -19.13 -2.46 -4.12
CA LEU A 142 -17.82 -2.34 -3.48
C LEU A 142 -18.00 -1.89 -2.02
N ASP A 143 -17.68 -2.75 -1.07
CA ASP A 143 -17.66 -2.44 0.35
C ASP A 143 -16.40 -1.63 0.67
N CYS A 144 -16.54 -0.32 0.91
CA CYS A 144 -15.40 0.47 1.39
C CYS A 144 -15.11 0.14 2.86
N ALA A 145 -13.82 0.16 3.20
CA ALA A 145 -13.35 -0.11 4.54
C ALA A 145 -13.87 0.96 5.51
N THR A 146 -14.52 0.51 6.58
CA THR A 146 -14.96 1.32 7.70
C THR A 146 -14.22 1.02 8.99
N VAL A 147 -13.30 0.05 8.95
CA VAL A 147 -12.48 -0.39 10.07
C VAL A 147 -11.01 -0.33 9.67
N ASP A 148 -10.14 -0.53 10.65
CA ASP A 148 -8.69 -0.48 10.45
C ASP A 148 -8.22 -1.43 9.34
N LEU A 149 -7.23 -0.95 8.60
CA LEU A 149 -6.60 -1.70 7.51
C LEU A 149 -5.41 -2.47 8.05
N ALA A 150 -5.15 -3.64 7.49
CA ALA A 150 -3.98 -4.45 7.78
C ALA A 150 -3.12 -4.57 6.51
N VAL A 151 -1.89 -4.10 6.59
CA VAL A 151 -0.90 -4.22 5.51
C VAL A 151 -0.06 -5.48 5.75
N LYS A 152 -0.04 -6.41 4.80
CA LYS A 152 0.71 -7.68 4.88
C LYS A 152 1.74 -7.75 3.75
N ALA A 153 2.95 -8.21 4.04
CA ALA A 153 4.00 -8.44 3.05
C ALA A 153 4.75 -9.75 3.36
N GLY A 154 4.71 -10.70 2.44
CA GLY A 154 5.43 -11.98 2.60
C GLY A 154 5.07 -12.72 3.89
N ARG A 155 6.06 -12.88 4.79
CA ARG A 155 5.92 -13.53 6.11
C ARG A 155 5.94 -12.54 7.29
N GLU A 156 5.93 -11.25 7.01
CA GLU A 156 5.91 -10.22 8.05
C GLU A 156 4.55 -10.19 8.76
N ASP A 157 4.55 -9.88 10.05
CA ASP A 157 3.32 -9.65 10.81
C ASP A 157 2.52 -8.49 10.22
N ALA A 158 1.20 -8.57 10.28
CA ALA A 158 0.33 -7.53 9.72
C ALA A 158 0.57 -6.17 10.42
N LEU A 159 0.77 -5.13 9.62
CA LEU A 159 0.92 -3.75 10.09
C LEU A 159 -0.47 -3.07 10.09
N PRO A 160 -1.05 -2.74 11.25
CA PRO A 160 -2.36 -2.09 11.32
C PRO A 160 -2.26 -0.61 10.98
N ILE A 161 -3.25 -0.09 10.25
CA ILE A 161 -3.40 1.31 9.86
C ILE A 161 -4.81 1.77 10.23
N THR A 162 -4.87 2.73 11.14
CA THR A 162 -6.13 3.26 11.64
C THR A 162 -6.76 4.23 10.64
N ILE A 163 -8.04 4.02 10.34
CA ILE A 163 -8.81 4.94 9.48
C ILE A 163 -9.37 6.10 10.28
N ILE A 164 -9.74 5.90 11.56
CA ILE A 164 -10.37 6.92 12.42
C ILE A 164 -9.41 7.53 13.44
#